data_AF-A0A8J2N6B2-F1
#
_entry.id   AF-A0A8J2N6B2-F1
#
_cell.length_a   1.000
_cell.length_b   1.000
_cell.length_c   1.000
_cell.angle_alpha   90.00
_cell.angle_beta   90.00
_cell.angle_gamma   90.00
#
_symmetry.space_group_name_H-M   'P 1'
#
loop_
_entity.id
_entity.type
_entity.pdbx_description
1 polymer ?
#
loop_
_entity_poly.entity_id
_entity_poly.type
_entity_poly.pdbx_seq_one_letter_code
_entity_poly.pdbx_strand_id
1 'polypeptide(L)'
;MHGLASNNYDRFSYAIQGGAASTSAFIVPSIIVRFNLEQRVKALNLWQDKIYWHERRIGIRFDHHDNPELSSIDFSTLSKDLNAANTNLAYAVWLCKSTTRMLDFLDQVAKRYKRQADANKISEDDSTEIEQLLLDTHSELRSWNAGLEDRAEYLSKRGQALVQTAYSGIAQRDSATSLRLASTSTNLAQSSQSVAISTSRDSAVMRIIAAITIFFLPATFTATFFSTTFFNFNDDLDGRVYSHWIWLYFLVTTTLTLVVVVGTWLLWRKKEREVVAALTSPIKEQEGSTVHMHQQLLEPGTDQYAEQESSHASPRATFARLRAIPEWARSNQRKISHSKEGTSA
;
A
#
# COMPACT_ATOMS: atom_id res chain seq x y z
N MET A 1 -3.34 23.33 -15.87
CA MET A 1 -3.24 24.52 -16.75
C MET A 1 -4.51 24.62 -17.56
N HIS A 2 -5.38 25.58 -17.24
CA HIS A 2 -6.60 25.85 -17.99
C HIS A 2 -6.25 26.28 -19.42
N GLY A 3 -6.95 25.76 -20.42
CA GLY A 3 -6.72 26.04 -21.85
C GLY A 3 -6.92 27.49 -22.32
N LEU A 4 -7.05 28.43 -21.38
CA LEU A 4 -7.14 29.87 -21.59
C LEU A 4 -5.82 30.61 -21.30
N ALA A 5 -4.71 29.89 -21.07
CA ALA A 5 -3.39 30.49 -20.83
C ALA A 5 -2.36 30.04 -21.88
N SER A 6 -2.77 29.89 -23.15
CA SER A 6 -1.82 29.62 -24.24
C SER A 6 -1.51 30.92 -25.00
N ASN A 7 -0.25 31.09 -25.41
CA ASN A 7 0.28 32.18 -26.26
C ASN A 7 -0.42 32.32 -27.65
N ASN A 8 -1.59 31.72 -27.86
CA ASN A 8 -2.30 31.68 -29.13
C ASN A 8 -3.43 32.71 -29.25
N TYR A 9 -3.60 33.62 -28.29
CA TYR A 9 -4.60 34.70 -28.38
C TYR A 9 -4.39 35.58 -29.61
N ASP A 10 -3.14 35.84 -29.98
CA ASP A 10 -2.79 36.67 -31.14
C ASP A 10 -3.24 36.04 -32.47
N ARG A 11 -3.31 34.70 -32.53
CA ARG A 11 -3.78 33.99 -33.72
C ARG A 11 -5.29 34.06 -33.87
N PHE A 12 -6.02 34.05 -32.75
CA PHE A 12 -7.46 34.23 -32.71
C PHE A 12 -7.85 35.67 -33.09
N SER A 13 -7.17 36.67 -32.53
CA SER A 13 -7.43 38.08 -32.85
C SER A 13 -7.14 38.38 -34.33
N TYR A 14 -6.05 37.84 -34.90
CA TYR A 14 -5.72 37.99 -36.31
C TYR A 14 -6.79 37.38 -37.25
N ALA A 15 -7.32 36.19 -36.92
CA ALA A 15 -8.38 35.55 -37.71
C ALA A 15 -9.70 36.34 -37.67
N ILE A 16 -10.04 36.97 -36.55
CA ILE A 16 -11.22 37.83 -36.40
C ILE A 16 -11.03 39.15 -37.17
N GLN A 17 -9.85 39.77 -37.08
CA GLN A 17 -9.52 41.04 -37.73
C GLN A 17 -9.32 40.92 -39.25
N GLY A 18 -8.92 39.75 -39.76
CA GLY A 18 -8.68 39.47 -41.17
C GLY A 18 -9.93 39.29 -42.05
N GLY A 19 -11.12 39.67 -41.58
CA GLY A 19 -12.35 39.72 -42.40
C GLY A 19 -13.41 38.67 -42.08
N ALA A 20 -13.15 37.69 -41.21
CA ALA A 20 -14.16 36.68 -40.84
C ALA A 20 -15.37 37.28 -40.11
N ALA A 21 -15.14 38.36 -39.33
CA ALA A 21 -16.22 39.11 -38.68
C ALA A 21 -16.99 40.03 -39.64
N SER A 22 -16.42 40.39 -40.81
CA SER A 22 -17.09 41.26 -41.78
C SER A 22 -18.08 40.54 -42.70
N THR A 23 -17.98 39.22 -42.84
CA THR A 23 -18.84 38.43 -43.74
C THR A 23 -20.14 37.97 -43.08
N SER A 24 -20.09 37.53 -41.81
CA SER A 24 -21.28 37.24 -41.00
C SER A 24 -20.90 37.01 -39.54
N ALA A 25 -21.55 37.72 -38.61
CA ALA A 25 -21.35 37.55 -37.17
C ALA A 25 -21.66 36.11 -36.69
N PHE A 26 -22.43 35.34 -37.46
CA PHE A 26 -22.80 33.95 -37.16
C PHE A 26 -21.66 32.94 -37.35
N ILE A 27 -20.55 33.33 -38.00
CA ILE A 27 -19.39 32.46 -38.23
C ILE A 27 -18.44 32.44 -37.00
N VAL A 28 -18.51 33.48 -36.16
CA VAL A 28 -17.62 33.65 -35.00
C VAL A 28 -17.68 32.46 -34.02
N PRO A 29 -18.85 31.95 -33.61
CA PRO A 29 -18.93 30.76 -32.74
C PRO A 29 -18.31 29.51 -33.36
N SER A 30 -18.50 29.29 -34.66
CA SER A 30 -17.96 28.13 -35.38
C SER A 30 -16.43 28.20 -35.50
N ILE A 31 -15.87 29.40 -35.67
CA ILE A 31 -14.41 29.65 -35.60
C ILE A 31 -13.87 29.37 -34.19
N ILE A 32 -14.58 29.79 -33.14
CA ILE A 32 -14.17 29.51 -31.75
C ILE A 32 -14.16 27.99 -31.50
N VAL A 33 -15.17 27.27 -31.97
CA VAL A 33 -15.19 25.80 -31.87
C VAL A 33 -14.00 25.20 -32.60
N ARG A 34 -13.73 25.62 -33.85
CA ARG A 34 -12.58 25.17 -34.63
C ARG A 34 -11.25 25.39 -33.89
N PHE A 35 -11.03 26.59 -33.36
CA PHE A 35 -9.83 26.91 -32.59
C PHE A 35 -9.69 26.02 -31.35
N ASN A 36 -10.78 25.78 -30.63
CA ASN A 36 -10.77 24.88 -29.47
C ASN A 36 -10.42 23.44 -29.87
N LEU A 37 -10.91 22.94 -31.01
CA LEU A 37 -10.54 21.62 -31.53
C LEU A 37 -9.04 21.55 -31.88
N GLU A 38 -8.47 22.58 -32.50
CA GLU A 38 -7.03 22.66 -32.77
C GLU A 38 -6.19 22.59 -31.49
N GLN A 39 -6.58 23.32 -30.45
CA GLN A 39 -5.86 23.27 -29.16
C GLN A 39 -5.97 21.90 -28.50
N ARG A 40 -7.12 21.22 -28.65
CA ARG A 40 -7.30 19.85 -28.14
C ARG A 40 -6.43 18.84 -28.86
N VAL A 41 -6.26 18.96 -30.18
CA VAL A 41 -5.31 18.11 -30.92
C VAL A 41 -3.91 18.20 -30.33
N LYS A 42 -3.43 19.42 -30.05
CA LYS A 42 -2.12 19.64 -29.44
C LYS A 42 -2.04 19.01 -28.05
N ALA A 43 -3.08 19.17 -27.23
CA ALA A 43 -3.14 18.55 -25.91
C ALA A 43 -3.11 17.01 -26.00
N LEU A 44 -3.87 16.40 -26.92
CA LEU A 44 -3.88 14.95 -27.12
C LEU A 44 -2.53 14.43 -27.62
N ASN A 45 -1.81 15.18 -28.46
CA ASN A 45 -0.45 14.81 -28.86
C ASN A 45 0.49 14.76 -27.64
N LEU A 46 0.44 15.76 -26.76
CA LEU A 46 1.24 15.78 -25.53
C LEU A 46 0.96 14.58 -24.62
N TRP A 47 -0.31 14.21 -24.46
CA TRP A 47 -0.68 13.04 -23.65
C TRP A 47 -0.29 11.72 -24.31
N GLN A 48 -0.40 11.64 -25.63
CA GLN A 48 0.08 10.48 -26.38
C GLN A 48 1.59 10.29 -26.20
N ASP A 49 2.38 11.37 -26.28
CA ASP A 49 3.82 11.31 -26.08
C ASP A 49 4.17 10.87 -24.65
N LYS A 50 3.48 11.39 -23.64
CA LYS A 50 3.66 10.93 -22.25
C LYS A 50 3.40 9.45 -22.10
N ILE A 51 2.27 8.96 -22.63
CA ILE A 51 1.95 7.53 -22.62
C ILE A 51 3.05 6.73 -23.34
N TYR A 52 3.49 7.19 -24.50
CA TYR A 52 4.56 6.57 -25.27
C TYR A 52 5.86 6.42 -24.46
N TRP A 53 6.29 7.47 -23.75
CA TRP A 53 7.49 7.41 -22.92
C TRP A 53 7.36 6.44 -21.75
N HIS A 54 6.18 6.35 -21.14
CA HIS A 54 5.92 5.36 -20.09
C HIS A 54 5.90 3.92 -20.65
N GLU A 55 5.29 3.68 -21.80
CA GLU A 55 5.33 2.36 -22.47
C GLU A 55 6.77 1.92 -22.78
N ARG A 56 7.59 2.86 -23.25
CA ARG A 56 9.01 2.63 -23.53
C ARG A 56 9.79 2.31 -22.25
N ARG A 57 9.55 3.04 -21.16
CA ARG A 57 10.20 2.79 -19.86
C ARG A 57 9.90 1.40 -19.31
N ILE A 58 8.69 0.87 -19.54
CA ILE A 58 8.30 -0.48 -19.08
C ILE A 58 8.77 -1.57 -20.06
N GLY A 59 9.10 -1.22 -21.31
CA GLY A 59 9.55 -2.18 -22.32
C GLY A 59 8.43 -2.97 -23.00
N ILE A 60 7.20 -2.45 -23.02
CA ILE A 60 6.05 -3.14 -23.63
C ILE A 60 6.00 -2.92 -25.15
N ARG A 61 6.69 -1.90 -25.66
CA ARG A 61 6.70 -1.54 -27.07
C ARG A 61 7.56 -2.50 -27.89
N PHE A 62 6.98 -3.07 -28.93
CA PHE A 62 7.71 -3.95 -29.86
C PHE A 62 8.60 -3.15 -30.83
N ASP A 63 8.22 -1.91 -31.15
CA ASP A 63 8.92 -1.03 -32.09
C ASP A 63 10.16 -0.35 -31.50
N HIS A 64 10.48 -0.61 -30.24
CA HIS A 64 11.62 0.02 -29.56
C HIS A 64 12.36 -0.99 -28.67
N HIS A 65 13.58 -1.37 -29.07
CA HIS A 65 14.42 -2.37 -28.39
C HIS A 65 15.39 -1.74 -27.38
N ASP A 66 14.87 -0.93 -26.45
CA ASP A 66 15.67 -0.64 -25.27
C ASP A 66 15.70 -1.88 -24.38
N ASN A 67 16.76 -2.08 -23.61
CA ASN A 67 16.83 -3.08 -22.56
C ASN A 67 16.50 -2.37 -21.23
N PRO A 68 15.21 -2.09 -20.92
CA PRO A 68 14.87 -1.30 -19.76
C PRO A 68 15.26 -2.04 -18.49
N GLU A 69 15.95 -1.35 -17.60
CA GLU A 69 16.29 -1.89 -16.30
C GLU A 69 15.07 -1.83 -15.38
N LEU A 70 14.22 -2.87 -15.46
CA LEU A 70 12.94 -2.96 -14.72
C LEU A 70 13.10 -2.80 -13.20
N SER A 71 14.26 -3.16 -12.65
CA SER A 71 14.59 -3.00 -11.22
C SER A 71 14.70 -1.53 -10.78
N SER A 72 15.02 -0.62 -11.70
CA SER A 72 15.15 0.82 -11.44
C SER A 72 13.83 1.58 -11.55
N ILE A 73 12.76 0.92 -12.03
CA ILE A 73 11.47 1.58 -12.26
C ILE A 73 10.78 1.84 -10.92
N ASP A 74 10.49 3.11 -10.66
CA ASP A 74 9.57 3.50 -9.61
C ASP A 74 8.13 3.38 -10.11
N PHE A 75 7.51 2.23 -9.84
CA PHE A 75 6.13 1.95 -10.20
C PHE A 75 5.12 2.89 -9.50
N SER A 76 5.47 3.49 -8.36
CA SER A 76 4.60 4.45 -7.67
C SER A 76 4.50 5.75 -8.47
N THR A 77 5.64 6.32 -8.85
CA THR A 77 5.69 7.52 -9.71
C THR A 77 5.06 7.26 -11.06
N LEU A 78 5.35 6.12 -11.68
CA LEU A 78 4.72 5.70 -12.94
C LEU A 78 3.18 5.64 -12.83
N SER A 79 2.65 5.04 -11.77
CA SER A 79 1.19 4.95 -11.55
C SER A 79 0.57 6.34 -11.34
N LYS A 80 1.24 7.24 -10.60
CA LYS A 80 0.78 8.63 -10.41
C LYS A 80 0.70 9.38 -11.73
N ASP A 81 1.76 9.32 -12.54
CA ASP A 81 1.82 10.02 -13.83
C ASP A 81 0.77 9.51 -14.82
N LEU A 82 0.59 8.18 -14.88
CA LEU A 82 -0.42 7.56 -15.76
C LEU A 82 -1.85 7.88 -15.31
N ASN A 83 -2.13 7.88 -14.01
CA ASN A 83 -3.44 8.29 -13.48
C ASN A 83 -3.73 9.77 -13.75
N ALA A 84 -2.71 10.64 -13.64
CA ALA A 84 -2.82 12.04 -14.03
C ALA A 84 -3.13 12.18 -15.53
N ALA A 85 -2.46 11.42 -16.40
CA ALA A 85 -2.76 11.39 -17.83
C ALA A 85 -4.20 10.92 -18.11
N ASN A 86 -4.65 9.83 -17.49
CA ASN A 86 -6.02 9.32 -17.63
C ASN A 86 -7.07 10.34 -17.19
N THR A 87 -6.83 11.04 -16.08
CA THR A 87 -7.72 12.10 -15.59
C THR A 87 -7.85 13.23 -16.61
N ASN A 88 -6.73 13.66 -17.19
CA ASN A 88 -6.73 14.71 -18.21
C ASN A 88 -7.39 14.25 -19.53
N LEU A 89 -7.23 12.99 -19.91
CA LEU A 89 -7.90 12.41 -21.08
C LEU A 89 -9.41 12.27 -20.88
N ALA A 90 -9.84 11.88 -19.67
CA ALA A 90 -11.26 11.88 -19.31
C ALA A 90 -11.87 13.29 -19.37
N TYR A 91 -11.11 14.30 -18.93
CA TYR A 91 -11.52 15.70 -19.09
C TYR A 91 -11.62 16.11 -20.57
N ALA A 92 -10.70 15.64 -21.43
CA ALA A 92 -10.78 15.88 -22.88
C ALA A 92 -12.03 15.25 -23.51
N VAL A 93 -12.40 14.03 -23.12
CA VAL A 93 -13.65 13.38 -23.55
C VAL A 93 -14.87 14.21 -23.11
N TRP A 94 -14.91 14.64 -21.85
CA TRP A 94 -15.99 15.50 -21.35
C TRP A 94 -16.09 16.81 -22.13
N LEU A 95 -14.94 17.43 -22.46
CA LEU A 95 -14.87 18.62 -23.29
C LEU A 95 -15.42 18.37 -24.71
N CYS A 96 -15.16 17.20 -25.30
CA CYS A 96 -15.71 16.81 -26.61
C CYS A 96 -17.24 16.70 -26.55
N LYS A 97 -17.79 16.06 -25.51
CA LYS A 97 -19.24 16.01 -25.27
C LYS A 97 -19.85 17.39 -25.12
N SER A 98 -19.16 18.31 -24.43
CA SER A 98 -19.61 19.71 -24.33
C SER A 98 -19.61 20.42 -25.68
N THR A 99 -18.61 20.16 -26.53
CA THR A 99 -18.55 20.75 -27.88
C THR A 99 -19.66 20.22 -28.78
N THR A 100 -20.01 18.93 -28.67
CA THR A 100 -21.17 18.36 -29.40
C THR A 100 -22.45 19.12 -29.06
N ARG A 101 -22.72 19.36 -27.76
CA ARG A 101 -23.89 20.16 -27.33
C ARG A 101 -23.86 21.59 -27.86
N MET A 102 -22.68 22.20 -27.92
CA MET A 102 -22.52 23.55 -28.50
C MET A 102 -22.86 23.54 -30.00
N LEU A 103 -22.36 22.55 -30.75
CA LEU A 103 -22.66 22.42 -32.18
C LEU A 103 -24.16 22.17 -32.42
N ASP A 104 -24.81 21.36 -31.59
CA ASP A 104 -26.27 21.16 -31.67
C ASP A 104 -27.06 22.44 -31.41
N PHE A 105 -26.56 23.30 -30.50
CA PHE A 105 -27.13 24.63 -30.30
C PHE A 105 -26.88 25.54 -31.52
N LEU A 106 -25.68 25.52 -32.10
CA LEU A 106 -25.36 26.30 -33.30
C LEU A 106 -26.18 25.89 -34.52
N ASP A 107 -26.52 24.61 -34.67
CA ASP A 107 -27.46 24.15 -35.69
C ASP A 107 -28.86 24.74 -35.49
N GLN A 108 -29.32 24.86 -34.25
CA GLN A 108 -30.59 25.53 -33.96
C GLN A 108 -30.53 27.03 -34.25
N VAL A 109 -29.38 27.68 -34.03
CA VAL A 109 -29.16 29.09 -34.38
C VAL A 109 -29.21 29.29 -35.89
N ALA A 110 -28.54 28.43 -36.68
CA ALA A 110 -28.59 28.47 -38.14
C ALA A 110 -30.04 28.34 -38.67
N LYS A 111 -30.82 27.38 -38.14
CA LYS A 111 -32.24 27.20 -38.49
C LYS A 111 -33.14 28.36 -38.04
N ARG A 112 -32.78 29.07 -36.97
CA ARG A 112 -33.49 30.29 -36.53
C ARG A 112 -33.18 31.46 -37.44
N TYR A 113 -31.93 31.58 -37.87
CA TYR A 113 -31.50 32.60 -38.83
C TYR A 113 -32.28 32.48 -40.14
N LYS A 114 -32.38 31.28 -40.73
CA LYS A 114 -33.17 31.04 -41.95
C LYS A 114 -34.61 31.53 -41.80
N ARG A 115 -35.30 31.10 -40.74
CA ARG A 115 -36.66 31.55 -40.42
C ARG A 115 -36.80 33.06 -40.28
N GLN A 116 -35.80 33.75 -39.72
CA GLN A 116 -35.81 35.21 -39.62
C GLN A 116 -35.53 35.89 -40.96
N ALA A 117 -34.64 35.34 -41.78
CA ALA A 117 -34.34 35.81 -43.12
C ALA A 117 -35.60 35.73 -44.02
N ASP A 118 -36.31 34.60 -43.96
CA ASP A 118 -37.56 34.38 -44.68
C ASP A 118 -38.64 35.39 -44.24
N ALA A 119 -38.76 35.64 -42.92
CA ALA A 119 -39.69 36.64 -42.38
C ALA A 119 -39.36 38.08 -42.82
N ASN A 120 -38.08 38.38 -43.05
CA ASN A 120 -37.59 39.67 -43.50
C ASN A 120 -37.57 39.82 -45.04
N LYS A 121 -38.10 38.83 -45.78
CA LYS A 121 -38.18 38.82 -47.26
C LYS A 121 -36.81 38.91 -47.95
N ILE A 122 -35.77 38.33 -47.35
CA ILE A 122 -34.49 38.09 -48.02
C ILE A 122 -34.71 37.04 -49.12
N SER A 123 -33.89 37.06 -50.18
CA SER A 123 -33.88 36.02 -51.22
C SER A 123 -33.86 34.62 -50.60
N GLU A 124 -34.81 33.76 -50.99
CA GLU A 124 -34.96 32.38 -50.45
C GLU A 124 -33.76 31.49 -50.82
N ASP A 125 -33.12 31.79 -51.97
CA ASP A 125 -31.93 31.10 -52.44
C ASP A 125 -30.74 31.43 -51.51
N ASP A 126 -30.50 32.72 -51.27
CA ASP A 126 -29.42 33.22 -50.40
C ASP A 126 -29.60 32.75 -48.94
N SER A 127 -30.83 32.78 -48.41
CA SER A 127 -31.10 32.35 -47.02
C SER A 127 -30.88 30.85 -46.83
N THR A 128 -31.20 30.06 -47.86
CA THR A 128 -31.01 28.60 -47.86
C THR A 128 -29.55 28.22 -48.07
N GLU A 129 -28.83 28.90 -48.95
CA GLU A 129 -27.40 28.70 -49.17
C GLU A 129 -26.60 28.95 -47.88
N ILE A 130 -26.87 30.06 -47.18
CA ILE A 130 -26.19 30.38 -45.92
C ILE A 130 -26.52 29.37 -44.82
N GLU A 131 -27.77 28.92 -44.72
CA GLU A 131 -28.16 27.89 -43.75
C GLU A 131 -27.40 26.57 -44.01
N GLN A 132 -27.36 26.12 -45.27
CA GLN A 132 -26.66 24.90 -45.66
C GLN A 132 -25.16 25.02 -45.36
N LEU A 133 -24.52 26.12 -45.73
CA LEU A 133 -23.10 26.37 -45.46
C LEU A 133 -22.78 26.28 -43.95
N LEU A 134 -23.62 26.88 -43.10
CA LEU A 134 -23.44 26.82 -41.65
C LEU A 134 -23.62 25.40 -41.10
N LEU A 135 -24.66 24.69 -41.53
CA LEU A 135 -24.93 23.32 -41.10
C LEU A 135 -23.83 22.34 -41.55
N ASP A 136 -23.34 22.49 -42.78
CA ASP A 136 -22.23 21.69 -43.32
C ASP A 136 -20.94 21.95 -42.53
N THR A 137 -20.65 23.22 -42.23
CA THR A 137 -19.51 23.60 -41.39
C THR A 137 -19.63 22.97 -39.99
N HIS A 138 -20.81 23.02 -39.36
CA HIS A 138 -21.01 22.40 -38.05
C HIS A 138 -20.91 20.87 -38.11
N SER A 139 -21.37 20.26 -39.20
CA SER A 139 -21.23 18.82 -39.46
C SER A 139 -19.77 18.40 -39.54
N GLU A 140 -18.94 19.16 -40.27
CA GLU A 140 -17.48 18.93 -40.35
C GLU A 140 -16.83 19.04 -38.96
N LEU A 141 -17.13 20.12 -38.22
CA LEU A 141 -16.60 20.31 -36.86
C LEU A 141 -17.05 19.20 -35.90
N ARG A 142 -18.27 18.69 -36.05
CA ARG A 142 -18.80 17.57 -35.27
C ARG A 142 -18.06 16.28 -35.58
N SER A 143 -17.82 16.00 -36.86
CA SER A 143 -17.04 14.85 -37.30
C SER A 143 -15.62 14.89 -36.73
N TRP A 144 -14.95 16.05 -36.80
CA TRP A 144 -13.64 16.22 -36.20
C TRP A 144 -13.65 16.02 -34.68
N ASN A 145 -14.61 16.64 -33.98
CA ASN A 145 -14.75 16.49 -32.52
C ASN A 145 -14.98 15.03 -32.11
N ALA A 146 -15.77 14.26 -32.87
CA ALA A 146 -15.97 12.84 -32.63
C ALA A 146 -14.65 12.05 -32.77
N GLY A 147 -13.85 12.32 -33.80
CA GLY A 147 -12.53 11.69 -33.94
C GLY A 147 -11.55 12.04 -32.80
N LEU A 148 -11.64 13.24 -32.22
CA LEU A 148 -10.85 13.59 -31.02
C LEU A 148 -11.35 12.89 -29.77
N GLU A 149 -12.66 12.70 -29.63
CA GLU A 149 -13.26 11.93 -28.55
C GLU A 149 -12.79 10.48 -28.59
N ASP A 150 -12.91 9.82 -29.76
CA ASP A 150 -12.44 8.45 -29.97
C ASP A 150 -10.95 8.28 -29.66
N ARG A 151 -10.13 9.24 -30.11
CA ARG A 151 -8.69 9.24 -29.82
C ARG A 151 -8.40 9.41 -28.33
N ALA A 152 -9.12 10.29 -27.64
CA ALA A 152 -8.97 10.49 -26.20
C ALA A 152 -9.37 9.23 -25.41
N GLU A 153 -10.46 8.56 -25.80
CA GLU A 153 -10.89 7.28 -25.22
C GLU A 153 -9.87 6.17 -25.46
N TYR A 154 -9.34 6.07 -26.68
CA TYR A 154 -8.28 5.12 -27.01
C TYR A 154 -7.02 5.34 -26.15
N LEU A 155 -6.55 6.58 -26.02
CA LEU A 155 -5.40 6.91 -25.17
C LEU A 155 -5.70 6.61 -23.69
N SER A 156 -6.91 6.87 -23.22
CA SER A 156 -7.33 6.57 -21.85
C SER A 156 -7.31 5.05 -21.58
N LYS A 157 -7.82 4.24 -22.50
CA LYS A 157 -7.75 2.76 -22.40
C LYS A 157 -6.29 2.26 -22.35
N ARG A 158 -5.41 2.85 -23.16
CA ARG A 158 -3.95 2.56 -23.10
C ARG A 158 -3.34 2.93 -21.76
N GLY A 159 -3.60 4.14 -21.27
CA GLY A 159 -3.11 4.58 -19.97
C GLY A 159 -3.62 3.68 -18.84
N GLN A 160 -4.89 3.26 -18.87
CA GLN A 160 -5.46 2.31 -17.90
C GLN A 160 -4.75 0.95 -17.91
N ALA A 161 -4.44 0.40 -19.09
CA ALA A 161 -3.68 -0.85 -19.20
C ALA A 161 -2.30 -0.72 -18.53
N LEU A 162 -1.60 0.40 -18.74
CA LEU A 162 -0.31 0.66 -18.12
C LEU A 162 -0.39 0.83 -16.59
N VAL A 163 -1.47 1.44 -16.08
CA VAL A 163 -1.73 1.51 -14.64
C VAL A 163 -1.87 0.11 -14.04
N GLN A 164 -2.58 -0.80 -14.72
CA GLN A 164 -2.70 -2.20 -14.28
C GLN A 164 -1.34 -2.91 -14.29
N THR A 165 -0.51 -2.67 -15.31
CA THR A 165 0.87 -3.18 -15.32
C THR A 165 1.68 -2.62 -14.16
N ALA A 166 1.56 -1.33 -13.85
CA ALA A 166 2.27 -0.72 -12.74
C ALA A 166 1.87 -1.33 -11.39
N TYR A 167 0.57 -1.54 -11.14
CA TYR A 167 0.10 -2.21 -9.93
C TYR A 167 0.58 -3.66 -9.83
N SER A 168 0.60 -4.38 -10.95
CA SER A 168 1.16 -5.73 -11.01
C SER A 168 2.65 -5.75 -10.67
N GLY A 169 3.41 -4.75 -11.14
CA GLY A 169 4.82 -4.57 -10.79
C GLY A 169 5.05 -4.28 -9.31
N ILE A 170 4.20 -3.44 -8.69
CA ILE A 170 4.22 -3.17 -7.25
C ILE A 170 3.97 -4.48 -6.47
N ALA A 171 2.90 -5.20 -6.81
CA ALA A 171 2.56 -6.45 -6.14
C ALA A 171 3.66 -7.52 -6.24
N GLN A 172 4.34 -7.63 -7.39
CA GLN A 172 5.47 -8.54 -7.56
C GLN A 172 6.66 -8.15 -6.68
N ARG A 173 6.97 -6.85 -6.59
CA ARG A 173 8.06 -6.34 -5.73
C ARG A 173 7.77 -6.55 -4.24
N ASP A 174 6.53 -6.33 -3.81
CA ASP A 174 6.11 -6.56 -2.43
C ASP A 174 6.16 -8.04 -2.09
N SER A 175 5.73 -8.91 -3.02
CA SER A 175 5.84 -10.37 -2.87
C SER A 175 7.30 -10.84 -2.75
N ALA A 176 8.20 -10.30 -3.58
CA ALA A 176 9.62 -10.61 -3.52
C ALA A 176 10.26 -10.12 -2.21
N THR A 177 9.86 -8.95 -1.73
CA THR A 177 10.33 -8.39 -0.44
C THR A 177 9.81 -9.21 0.73
N SER A 178 8.55 -9.62 0.70
CA SER A 178 7.93 -10.51 1.70
C SER A 178 8.66 -11.86 1.78
N LEU A 179 8.99 -12.46 0.64
CA LEU A 179 9.75 -13.70 0.60
C LEU A 179 11.17 -13.55 1.17
N ARG A 180 11.84 -12.43 0.88
CA ARG A 180 13.15 -12.10 1.49
C ARG A 180 13.04 -11.92 3.00
N LEU A 181 12.01 -11.22 3.47
CA LEU A 181 11.76 -11.06 4.89
C LEU A 181 11.52 -12.42 5.57
N ALA A 182 10.66 -13.26 5.00
CA ALA A 182 10.40 -14.61 5.50
C ALA A 182 11.69 -15.44 5.59
N SER A 183 12.53 -15.42 4.54
CA SER A 183 13.83 -16.13 4.56
C SER A 183 14.81 -15.60 5.60
N THR A 184 14.79 -14.28 5.84
CA THR A 184 15.63 -13.65 6.87
C THR A 184 15.15 -14.04 8.26
N SER A 185 13.83 -14.05 8.48
CA SER A 185 13.22 -14.50 9.73
C SER A 185 13.50 -15.98 10.01
N THR A 186 13.44 -16.86 9.00
CA THR A 186 13.79 -18.27 9.19
C THR A 186 15.27 -18.44 9.56
N ASN A 187 16.17 -17.70 8.91
CA ASN A 187 17.60 -17.74 9.22
C ASN A 187 17.88 -17.21 10.64
N LEU A 188 17.18 -16.13 11.04
CA LEU A 188 17.28 -15.58 12.39
C LEU A 188 16.77 -16.56 13.45
N ALA A 189 15.66 -17.27 13.18
CA ALA A 189 15.13 -18.29 14.07
C ALA A 189 16.11 -19.46 14.22
N GLN A 190 16.70 -19.94 13.13
CA GLN A 190 17.74 -21.00 13.17
C GLN A 190 18.98 -20.55 13.95
N SER A 191 19.46 -19.33 13.71
CA SER A 191 20.59 -18.77 14.47
C SER A 191 20.26 -18.67 15.95
N SER A 192 19.07 -18.16 16.29
CA SER A 192 18.62 -18.05 17.68
C SER A 192 18.51 -19.42 18.35
N GLN A 193 18.01 -20.43 17.63
CA GLN A 193 17.96 -21.81 18.10
C GLN A 193 19.38 -22.34 18.39
N SER A 194 20.34 -22.10 17.49
CA SER A 194 21.73 -22.53 17.68
C SER A 194 22.38 -21.86 18.91
N VAL A 195 22.13 -20.56 19.11
CA VAL A 195 22.60 -19.82 20.29
C VAL A 195 21.96 -20.33 21.57
N ALA A 196 20.67 -20.64 21.55
CA ALA A 196 19.97 -21.23 22.70
C ALA A 196 20.57 -22.61 23.05
N ILE A 197 20.88 -23.44 22.06
CA ILE A 197 21.54 -24.73 22.25
C ILE A 197 22.94 -24.53 22.85
N SER A 198 23.78 -23.66 22.28
CA SER A 198 25.12 -23.39 22.82
C SER A 198 25.07 -22.85 24.25
N THR A 199 24.22 -21.86 24.51
CA THR A 199 23.99 -21.30 25.85
C THR A 199 23.50 -22.37 26.82
N SER A 200 22.66 -23.31 26.39
CA SER A 200 22.19 -24.42 27.24
C SER A 200 23.34 -25.36 27.63
N ARG A 201 24.29 -25.59 26.72
CA ARG A 201 25.49 -26.40 26.99
C ARG A 201 26.45 -25.65 27.92
N ASP A 202 26.67 -24.36 27.70
CA ASP A 202 27.50 -23.53 28.58
C ASP A 202 26.90 -23.46 29.99
N SER A 203 25.57 -23.35 30.08
CA SER A 203 24.84 -23.42 31.35
C SER A 203 25.04 -24.76 32.06
N ALA A 204 25.11 -25.88 31.31
CA ALA A 204 25.39 -27.19 31.89
C ALA A 204 26.83 -27.27 32.46
N VAL A 205 27.82 -26.74 31.74
CA VAL A 205 29.20 -26.64 32.22
C VAL A 205 29.28 -25.78 33.48
N MET A 206 28.61 -24.62 33.49
CA MET A 206 28.57 -23.74 34.67
C MET A 206 27.98 -24.44 35.89
N ARG A 207 26.91 -25.24 35.71
CA ARG A 207 26.33 -26.05 36.79
C ARG A 207 27.33 -27.09 37.32
N ILE A 208 28.13 -27.71 36.45
CA ILE A 208 29.16 -28.68 36.86
C ILE A 208 30.26 -27.98 37.67
N ILE A 209 30.80 -26.85 37.19
CA ILE A 209 31.83 -26.09 37.92
C ILE A 209 31.30 -25.67 39.29
N ALA A 210 30.07 -25.15 39.37
CA ALA A 210 29.46 -24.77 40.63
C ALA A 210 29.27 -25.96 41.58
N ALA A 211 28.91 -27.15 41.06
CA ALA A 211 28.83 -28.35 41.87
C ALA A 211 30.20 -28.77 42.43
N ILE A 212 31.26 -28.66 41.61
CA ILE A 212 32.65 -28.93 42.03
C ILE A 212 33.07 -27.93 43.12
N THR A 213 32.83 -26.64 42.96
CA THR A 213 33.20 -25.64 43.98
C THR A 213 32.45 -25.87 45.30
N ILE A 214 31.15 -26.17 45.24
CA ILE A 214 30.34 -26.52 46.42
C ILE A 214 30.92 -27.76 47.12
N PHE A 215 31.42 -28.74 46.36
CA PHE A 215 32.05 -29.95 46.93
C PHE A 215 33.39 -29.68 47.61
N PHE A 216 34.24 -28.83 47.02
CA PHE A 216 35.59 -28.54 47.55
C PHE A 216 35.61 -27.49 48.66
N LEU A 217 34.66 -26.54 48.69
CA LEU A 217 34.63 -25.46 49.69
C LEU A 217 34.65 -25.97 51.16
N PRO A 218 33.88 -27.02 51.53
CA PRO A 218 33.96 -27.66 52.84
C PRO A 218 35.34 -28.20 53.21
N ALA A 219 35.97 -28.88 52.26
CA ALA A 219 37.27 -29.52 52.47
C ALA A 219 38.36 -28.46 52.66
N THR A 220 38.35 -27.41 51.86
CA THR A 220 39.29 -26.30 51.95
C THR A 220 39.11 -25.47 53.23
N PHE A 221 37.86 -25.22 53.65
CA PHE A 221 37.58 -24.54 54.93
C PHE A 221 38.14 -25.33 56.11
N THR A 222 37.91 -26.65 56.12
CA THR A 222 38.43 -27.54 57.15
C THR A 222 39.97 -27.55 57.11
N ALA A 223 40.60 -27.73 55.96
CA ALA A 223 42.06 -27.70 55.84
C ALA A 223 42.67 -26.38 56.37
N THR A 224 42.04 -25.24 56.09
CA THR A 224 42.50 -23.93 56.57
C THR A 224 42.31 -23.79 58.08
N PHE A 225 41.14 -24.17 58.61
CA PHE A 225 40.85 -24.11 60.04
C PHE A 225 41.83 -24.93 60.89
N PHE A 226 42.25 -26.09 60.37
CA PHE A 226 43.24 -26.95 61.02
C PHE A 226 44.70 -26.48 60.76
N SER A 227 44.95 -25.66 59.73
CA SER A 227 46.27 -25.09 59.42
C SER A 227 46.59 -23.82 60.22
N THR A 228 45.59 -23.08 60.69
CA THR A 228 45.79 -21.90 61.53
C THR A 228 46.14 -22.34 62.96
N THR A 229 47.41 -22.63 63.24
CA THR A 229 48.13 -22.65 64.55
C THR A 229 47.33 -22.92 65.84
N PHE A 230 46.23 -23.68 65.80
CA PHE A 230 45.44 -24.06 66.97
C PHE A 230 45.95 -25.38 67.57
N PHE A 231 46.78 -26.11 66.82
CA PHE A 231 47.52 -27.27 67.28
C PHE A 231 49.00 -26.89 67.43
N ASN A 232 49.38 -26.52 68.65
CA ASN A 232 50.80 -26.40 69.02
C ASN A 232 51.41 -27.81 69.04
N PHE A 233 52.35 -28.08 68.14
CA PHE A 233 53.24 -29.25 68.21
C PHE A 233 54.52 -28.92 68.99
N ASN A 234 54.38 -28.27 70.15
CA ASN A 234 55.52 -28.15 71.05
C ASN A 234 55.64 -29.44 71.85
N ASP A 235 56.58 -30.27 71.41
CA ASP A 235 57.22 -31.32 72.19
C ASP A 235 57.73 -30.72 73.50
N ASP A 236 57.18 -31.17 74.62
CA ASP A 236 58.02 -31.33 75.79
C ASP A 236 57.77 -32.74 76.35
N LEU A 237 58.72 -33.61 76.02
CA LEU A 237 59.02 -34.91 76.64
C LEU A 237 57.87 -35.93 76.63
N ASP A 238 57.70 -36.65 75.49
CA ASP A 238 57.73 -38.13 75.43
C ASP A 238 57.23 -38.63 74.05
N GLY A 239 58.14 -38.77 73.09
CA GLY A 239 58.14 -39.82 72.05
C GLY A 239 56.88 -40.10 71.21
N ARG A 240 55.88 -39.22 71.12
CA ARG A 240 54.65 -39.50 70.36
C ARG A 240 54.18 -38.29 69.55
N VAL A 241 54.66 -38.22 68.30
CA VAL A 241 54.33 -37.19 67.30
C VAL A 241 52.88 -37.30 66.76
N TYR A 242 51.96 -37.95 67.49
CA TYR A 242 50.56 -38.14 67.07
C TYR A 242 49.61 -37.57 68.12
N SER A 243 49.08 -36.37 67.85
CA SER A 243 48.10 -35.69 68.71
C SER A 243 46.76 -36.43 68.72
N HIS A 244 46.20 -36.67 69.91
CA HIS A 244 44.94 -37.39 70.19
C HIS A 244 43.69 -36.76 69.52
N TRP A 245 43.82 -35.55 68.96
CA TRP A 245 42.74 -34.77 68.37
C TRP A 245 42.51 -35.04 66.87
N ILE A 246 43.28 -35.93 66.25
CA ILE A 246 43.09 -36.34 64.84
C ILE A 246 41.68 -36.90 64.58
N TRP A 247 41.03 -37.51 65.58
CA TRP A 247 39.65 -38.00 65.40
C TRP A 247 38.64 -36.87 65.15
N LEU A 248 38.89 -35.67 65.69
CA LEU A 248 38.03 -34.49 65.48
C LEU A 248 38.11 -33.98 64.03
N TYR A 249 39.25 -34.14 63.37
CA TYR A 249 39.39 -33.89 61.92
C TYR A 249 38.44 -34.80 61.11
N PHE A 250 38.41 -36.10 61.40
CA PHE A 250 37.52 -37.03 60.71
C PHE A 250 36.04 -36.74 61.00
N LEU A 251 35.69 -36.37 62.24
CA LEU A 251 34.32 -36.06 62.64
C LEU A 251 33.79 -34.79 61.94
N VAL A 252 34.57 -33.71 61.95
CA VAL A 252 34.19 -32.43 61.33
C VAL A 252 34.11 -32.58 59.81
N THR A 253 35.10 -33.24 59.19
CA THR A 253 35.11 -33.48 57.74
C THR A 253 33.89 -34.30 57.30
N THR A 254 33.55 -35.36 58.04
CA THR A 254 32.41 -36.22 57.72
C THR A 254 31.08 -35.47 57.87
N THR A 255 30.92 -34.71 58.95
CA THR A 255 29.69 -33.93 59.22
C THR A 255 29.45 -32.88 58.14
N LEU A 256 30.50 -32.14 57.75
CA LEU A 256 30.40 -31.09 56.75
C LEU A 256 30.15 -31.66 55.35
N THR A 257 30.75 -32.81 55.02
CA THR A 257 30.48 -33.53 53.76
C THR A 257 29.03 -33.98 53.67
N LEU A 258 28.46 -34.52 54.76
CA LEU A 258 27.05 -34.90 54.84
C LEU A 258 26.12 -33.70 54.63
N VAL A 259 26.41 -32.55 55.26
CA VAL A 259 25.60 -31.34 55.10
C VAL A 259 25.58 -30.85 53.66
N VAL A 260 26.71 -30.88 52.96
CA VAL A 260 26.80 -30.41 51.57
C VAL A 260 26.10 -31.37 50.60
N VAL A 261 26.30 -32.68 50.76
CA VAL A 261 25.65 -33.68 49.89
C VAL A 261 24.14 -33.69 50.10
N VAL A 262 23.69 -33.73 51.36
CA VAL A 262 22.25 -33.73 51.69
C VAL A 262 21.61 -32.40 51.33
N GLY A 263 22.26 -31.27 51.63
CA GLY A 263 21.77 -29.94 51.28
C GLY A 263 21.60 -29.74 49.78
N THR A 264 22.60 -30.14 48.98
CA THR A 264 22.53 -30.04 47.51
C THR A 264 21.44 -30.94 46.93
N TRP A 265 21.31 -32.17 47.44
CA TRP A 265 20.29 -33.11 46.99
C TRP A 265 18.87 -32.65 47.29
N LEU A 266 18.63 -32.10 48.49
CA LEU A 266 17.33 -31.57 48.89
C LEU A 266 16.94 -30.33 48.06
N LEU A 267 17.89 -29.41 47.81
CA LEU A 267 17.67 -28.23 46.98
C LEU A 267 17.37 -28.59 45.52
N TRP A 268 18.09 -29.59 44.98
CA TRP A 268 17.85 -30.08 43.63
C TRP A 268 16.44 -30.70 43.48
N ARG A 269 16.05 -31.57 44.41
CA ARG A 269 14.72 -32.19 44.43
C ARG A 269 13.58 -31.18 44.57
N LYS A 270 13.77 -30.10 45.34
CA LYS A 270 12.76 -29.06 45.48
C LYS A 270 12.56 -28.29 44.17
N LYS A 271 13.65 -27.94 43.49
CA LYS A 271 13.61 -27.19 42.23
C LYS A 271 13.01 -28.00 41.07
N GLU A 272 13.27 -29.30 41.00
CA GLU A 272 12.62 -30.19 40.02
C GLU A 272 11.10 -30.28 40.23
N ARG A 273 10.65 -30.36 41.49
CA ARG A 273 9.22 -30.40 41.82
C ARG A 273 8.51 -29.10 41.44
N GLU A 274 9.15 -27.95 41.64
CA GLU A 274 8.60 -26.65 41.27
C GLU A 274 8.47 -26.50 39.74
N VAL A 275 9.47 -26.94 38.97
CA VAL A 275 9.45 -26.90 37.50
C VAL A 275 8.41 -27.86 36.93
N VAL A 276 8.33 -29.09 37.45
CA VAL A 276 7.33 -30.08 37.01
C VAL A 276 5.91 -29.66 37.40
N ALA A 277 5.73 -29.05 38.58
CA ALA A 277 4.44 -28.50 38.98
C ALA A 277 4.01 -27.31 38.10
N ALA A 278 4.95 -26.46 37.68
CA ALA A 278 4.66 -25.36 36.75
C ALA A 278 4.26 -25.87 35.35
N LEU A 279 4.92 -26.93 34.85
CA LEU A 279 4.61 -27.55 33.55
C LEU A 279 3.34 -28.41 33.54
N THR A 280 2.93 -28.94 34.70
CA THR A 280 1.73 -29.79 34.87
C THR A 280 0.50 -28.99 35.30
N SER A 281 0.65 -27.68 35.58
CA SER A 281 -0.53 -26.84 35.78
C SER A 281 -1.35 -26.83 34.49
N PRO A 282 -2.64 -27.22 34.52
CA PRO A 282 -3.48 -27.11 33.34
C PRO A 282 -3.46 -25.63 32.95
N ILE A 283 -3.24 -25.35 31.66
CA ILE A 283 -3.51 -24.04 31.10
C ILE A 283 -4.97 -23.76 31.46
N LYS A 284 -5.19 -22.97 32.51
CA LYS A 284 -6.48 -22.34 32.73
C LYS A 284 -6.66 -21.48 31.50
N GLU A 285 -7.57 -21.93 30.66
CA GLU A 285 -8.21 -21.15 29.62
C GLU A 285 -8.58 -19.80 30.26
N GLN A 286 -7.73 -18.80 30.05
CA GLN A 286 -8.11 -17.41 30.29
C GLN A 286 -9.02 -17.04 29.12
N GLU A 287 -10.27 -17.45 29.25
CA GLU A 287 -11.38 -16.72 28.67
C GLU A 287 -11.38 -15.34 29.35
N GLY A 288 -11.10 -14.28 28.57
CA GLY A 288 -11.23 -12.90 29.03
C GLY A 288 -9.93 -12.11 29.22
N SER A 289 -9.09 -12.00 28.20
CA SER A 289 -8.40 -10.74 27.93
C SER A 289 -8.09 -10.66 26.45
N THR A 290 -8.86 -9.83 25.75
CA THR A 290 -8.57 -9.38 24.40
C THR A 290 -7.13 -8.90 24.35
N VAL A 291 -6.24 -9.73 23.81
CA VAL A 291 -4.92 -9.30 23.36
C VAL A 291 -5.19 -8.25 22.30
N HIS A 292 -5.04 -6.98 22.68
CA HIS A 292 -4.81 -5.91 21.72
C HIS A 292 -3.51 -6.26 21.00
N MET A 293 -3.65 -7.05 19.96
CA MET A 293 -2.65 -7.18 18.92
C MET A 293 -2.54 -5.79 18.34
N HIS A 294 -1.48 -5.05 18.69
CA HIS A 294 -1.01 -3.95 17.86
C HIS A 294 -0.55 -4.58 16.55
N GLN A 295 -1.52 -4.92 15.71
CA GLN A 295 -1.36 -5.04 14.28
C GLN A 295 -1.02 -3.62 13.84
N GLN A 296 0.28 -3.33 13.78
CA GLN A 296 0.78 -2.16 13.09
C GLN A 296 0.56 -2.42 11.59
N LEU A 297 -0.70 -2.31 11.17
CA LEU A 297 -1.03 -2.01 9.79
C LEU A 297 -0.34 -0.67 9.51
N LEU A 298 0.65 -0.69 8.65
CA LEU A 298 1.06 0.52 7.94
C LEU A 298 -0.17 0.93 7.11
N GLU A 299 -1.02 1.77 7.70
CA GLU A 299 -1.98 2.55 6.93
C GLU A 299 -1.20 3.39 5.92
N PRO A 300 -1.67 3.48 4.67
CA PRO A 300 -1.11 4.40 3.70
C PRO A 300 -1.33 5.82 4.25
N GLY A 301 -0.25 6.57 4.43
CA GLY A 301 -0.32 7.97 4.81
C GLY A 301 -1.12 8.76 3.78
N THR A 302 -2.37 9.05 4.12
CA THR A 302 -3.16 10.11 3.49
C THR A 302 -2.94 11.40 4.26
N ASP A 303 -2.07 12.23 3.69
CA ASP A 303 -2.22 13.67 3.52
C ASP A 303 -3.15 14.38 4.52
N GLN A 304 -2.53 15.04 5.51
CA GLN A 304 -3.14 16.15 6.22
C GLN A 304 -3.12 17.41 5.34
N TYR A 305 -4.21 17.67 4.62
CA TYR A 305 -4.68 19.02 4.31
C TYR A 305 -6.21 19.05 4.27
N ALA A 306 -6.79 20.12 4.81
CA ALA A 306 -8.22 20.40 5.03
C ALA A 306 -8.83 19.62 6.21
N GLU A 307 -9.53 20.21 7.18
CA GLU A 307 -10.26 21.48 7.21
C GLU A 307 -10.43 21.88 8.68
N GLN A 308 -9.96 23.09 9.02
CA GLN A 308 -10.31 23.77 10.25
C GLN A 308 -11.47 24.70 9.91
N GLU A 309 -12.68 24.16 9.88
CA GLU A 309 -13.88 24.99 9.88
C GLU A 309 -15.05 24.25 10.55
N SER A 310 -15.27 24.53 11.83
CA SER A 310 -16.61 24.45 12.40
C SER A 310 -16.72 25.37 13.62
N SER A 311 -17.46 26.46 13.47
CA SER A 311 -18.33 26.99 14.53
C SER A 311 -19.06 28.23 14.02
N HIS A 312 -20.25 28.04 13.46
CA HIS A 312 -21.42 28.77 13.97
C HIS A 312 -22.73 28.11 13.50
N ALA A 313 -23.53 27.75 14.50
CA ALA A 313 -24.99 27.70 14.52
C ALA A 313 -25.77 26.59 13.76
N SER A 314 -26.32 25.68 14.57
CA SER A 314 -27.60 24.95 14.40
C SER A 314 -28.81 25.94 14.50
N PRO A 315 -30.12 25.57 14.45
CA PRO A 315 -30.77 24.26 14.22
C PRO A 315 -32.05 24.30 13.32
N ARG A 316 -32.46 23.14 12.75
CA ARG A 316 -33.87 22.70 12.54
C ARG A 316 -33.87 21.31 11.86
N ALA A 317 -34.14 20.23 12.60
CA ALA A 317 -35.46 19.65 12.89
C ALA A 317 -35.95 18.67 11.80
N THR A 318 -35.93 17.38 12.20
CA THR A 318 -36.98 16.36 11.95
C THR A 318 -37.12 15.79 10.54
N PHE A 319 -36.72 14.53 10.34
CA PHE A 319 -37.67 13.41 10.22
C PHE A 319 -36.95 12.06 10.06
N ALA A 320 -37.32 11.11 10.91
CA ALA A 320 -36.98 9.71 10.81
C ALA A 320 -37.88 9.00 9.79
N ARG A 321 -37.40 7.83 9.32
CA ARG A 321 -38.04 6.77 8.51
C ARG A 321 -37.75 6.83 7.01
N LEU A 322 -36.92 5.89 6.55
CA LEU A 322 -37.26 4.88 5.55
C LEU A 322 -36.09 3.88 5.43
N ARG A 323 -36.10 2.85 6.29
CA ARG A 323 -35.30 1.65 6.08
C ARG A 323 -36.24 0.63 5.41
N ALA A 324 -36.28 0.67 4.08
CA ALA A 324 -36.97 -0.32 3.26
C ALA A 324 -36.02 -0.77 2.16
N ILE A 325 -35.70 -2.06 2.17
CA ILE A 325 -34.90 -2.72 1.14
C ILE A 325 -35.76 -2.80 -0.14
N PRO A 326 -35.29 -2.34 -1.31
CA PRO A 326 -36.06 -2.42 -2.54
C PRO A 326 -36.32 -3.86 -2.99
N GLU A 327 -37.56 -4.18 -3.36
CA GLU A 327 -38.01 -5.54 -3.74
C GLU A 327 -37.46 -6.07 -5.08
N TRP A 328 -36.75 -5.25 -5.86
CA TRP A 328 -36.13 -5.68 -7.11
C TRP A 328 -34.91 -6.60 -6.92
N ALA A 329 -34.34 -6.64 -5.72
CA ALA A 329 -33.18 -7.48 -5.40
C ALA A 329 -33.53 -8.97 -5.13
N ARG A 330 -34.82 -9.36 -5.13
CA ARG A 330 -35.24 -10.76 -4.88
C ARG A 330 -35.60 -11.58 -6.12
N SER A 331 -35.66 -10.99 -7.32
CA SER A 331 -36.14 -11.70 -8.51
C SER A 331 -35.05 -12.41 -9.34
N ASN A 332 -33.76 -12.17 -9.08
CA ASN A 332 -32.68 -12.69 -9.95
C ASN A 332 -32.01 -14.00 -9.48
N GLN A 333 -32.46 -14.61 -8.37
CA GLN A 333 -31.93 -15.92 -7.92
C GLN A 333 -32.83 -17.13 -8.23
N ARG A 334 -34.04 -16.96 -8.80
CA ARG A 334 -34.91 -18.09 -9.21
C ARG A 334 -34.81 -18.48 -10.69
N LYS A 335 -34.00 -17.80 -11.50
CA LYS A 335 -33.87 -18.10 -12.95
C LYS A 335 -32.64 -18.92 -13.33
N ILE A 336 -31.76 -19.27 -12.39
CA ILE A 336 -30.52 -20.05 -12.67
C ILE A 336 -30.65 -21.54 -12.28
N SER A 337 -31.71 -21.94 -11.57
CA SER A 337 -31.91 -23.35 -11.17
C SER A 337 -32.79 -24.20 -12.10
N HIS A 338 -33.40 -23.63 -13.16
CA HIS A 338 -34.28 -24.37 -14.08
C HIS A 338 -33.73 -24.56 -15.51
N SER A 339 -32.42 -24.36 -15.73
CA SER A 339 -31.77 -24.60 -17.03
C SER A 339 -30.73 -25.73 -17.00
N LYS A 340 -30.78 -26.62 -16.00
CA LYS A 340 -29.82 -27.75 -15.86
C LYS A 340 -30.46 -29.13 -15.68
N GLU A 341 -31.71 -29.31 -16.09
CA GLU A 341 -32.32 -30.64 -16.26
C GLU A 341 -32.99 -30.69 -17.63
N GLY A 342 -32.27 -31.23 -18.62
CA GLY A 342 -32.82 -31.34 -19.97
C GLY A 342 -31.80 -31.60 -21.09
N THR A 343 -30.70 -32.33 -20.84
CA THR A 343 -29.96 -33.00 -21.92
C THR A 343 -29.09 -34.11 -21.34
N SER A 344 -29.57 -35.35 -21.37
CA SER A 344 -28.73 -36.54 -21.31
C SER A 344 -29.28 -37.53 -22.34
N ALA A 345 -28.50 -37.74 -23.40
CA ALA A 345 -28.39 -39.01 -24.10
C ALA A 345 -27.07 -39.64 -23.66
#